data_AF-A0A1D9LMS9-F1
#
_entry.id   AF-A0A1D9LMS9-F1
#
_cell.length_a   1.000
_cell.length_b   1.000
_cell.length_c   1.000
_cell.angle_alpha   90.00
_cell.angle_beta   90.00
_cell.angle_gamma   90.00
#
_symmetry.space_group_name_H-M   'P 1'
#
loop_
_entity.id
_entity.type
_entity.pdbx_description
1 polymer ?
#
loop_
_entity_poly.entity_id
_entity_poly.type
_entity_poly.pdbx_seq_one_letter_code
_entity_poly.pdbx_strand_id
1 'polypeptide(L)'
;MSLQRSGRRDYFSEVSVRVSRHLEAMRLGTGAAPAGLACHFNPLSGTVYQGINHLLLNAALPAGSADPRWLTWKQIDGLRQRFADIRLVNGAQAALVVFALPVMRAGGMPGDDAVYALKGCSLFNAAQIIGLPPLAVSSDMDLAAGGGNRRLTELALSDLGWTDGPNVFPALARHCLEDAALDEGAVLLSRVASSMLSWLPGLAEAAPMARISGHDGAEGPLAIFRAAHAVERVRAWLGRHSPAVSAFERAGNEFMKANLLADPSLEARKLALAAEAARFAARRGALWMEVSMLAIAESTQLTASHFGSQELLPETEAELYGRFQDWARRSIQAGAYDGLSVTARELFGWFLAEEEGMARDLLRLDDSRRRRRRAASAIDMAMPGLAAAG
;
A
#
# COMPACT_ATOMS: atom_id res chain seq x y z
N MET A 1 29.68 24.45 -8.32
CA MET A 1 29.46 23.00 -8.55
C MET A 1 28.02 22.68 -8.17
N SER A 2 27.16 22.45 -9.16
CA SER A 2 25.74 22.17 -8.99
C SER A 2 25.54 20.72 -8.54
N LEU A 3 25.06 20.52 -7.31
CA LEU A 3 24.57 19.24 -6.84
C LEU A 3 23.40 18.80 -7.72
N GLN A 4 23.61 17.75 -8.50
CA GLN A 4 22.56 17.02 -9.19
C GLN A 4 21.51 16.58 -8.15
N ARG A 5 20.37 17.28 -8.11
CA ARG A 5 19.19 16.84 -7.37
C ARG A 5 18.78 15.48 -7.92
N SER A 6 18.88 14.43 -7.11
CA SER A 6 18.33 13.12 -7.45
C SER A 6 16.85 13.33 -7.85
N GLY A 7 16.42 12.77 -8.97
CA GLY A 7 15.07 12.93 -9.55
C GLY A 7 13.93 12.31 -8.73
N ARG A 8 14.08 12.23 -7.40
CA ARG A 8 13.07 11.70 -6.49
C ARG A 8 12.07 12.82 -6.18
N ARG A 9 10.82 12.57 -6.56
CA ARG A 9 9.71 13.50 -6.39
C ARG A 9 9.47 13.73 -4.89
N ASP A 10 9.55 15.00 -4.46
CA ASP A 10 9.26 15.39 -3.08
C ASP A 10 7.74 15.58 -2.90
N TYR A 11 7.08 14.50 -2.48
CA TYR A 11 5.63 14.51 -2.26
C TYR A 11 5.21 15.44 -1.11
N PHE A 12 6.05 15.70 -0.11
CA PHE A 12 5.70 16.62 0.97
C PHE A 12 5.56 18.05 0.43
N SER A 13 6.56 18.51 -0.32
CA SER A 13 6.52 19.83 -0.94
C SER A 13 5.42 19.94 -1.99
N GLU A 14 5.24 18.92 -2.84
CA GLU A 14 4.20 18.93 -3.88
C GLU A 14 2.78 19.00 -3.31
N VAL A 15 2.49 18.21 -2.26
CA VAL A 15 1.19 18.25 -1.57
C VAL A 15 0.94 19.62 -0.95
N SER A 16 1.94 20.17 -0.28
CA SER A 16 1.81 21.46 0.41
C SER A 16 1.51 22.60 -0.56
N VAL A 17 2.24 22.66 -1.69
CA VAL A 17 2.00 23.67 -2.72
C VAL A 17 0.59 23.55 -3.32
N ARG A 18 0.13 22.33 -3.60
CA ARG A 18 -1.21 22.09 -4.15
C ARG A 18 -2.31 22.51 -3.17
N VAL A 19 -2.19 22.12 -1.91
CA VAL A 19 -3.19 22.45 -0.89
C VAL A 19 -3.19 23.94 -0.58
N SER A 20 -2.01 24.57 -0.40
CA SER A 20 -1.93 26.01 -0.19
C SER A 20 -2.56 26.80 -1.34
N ARG A 21 -2.33 26.38 -2.59
CA ARG A 21 -2.96 27.00 -3.76
C ARG A 21 -4.48 26.84 -3.75
N HIS A 22 -4.98 25.65 -3.39
CA HIS A 22 -6.42 25.40 -3.30
C HIS A 22 -7.09 26.24 -2.21
N LEU A 23 -6.49 26.28 -1.01
CA LEU A 23 -6.99 27.09 0.10
C LEU A 23 -6.99 28.58 -0.26
N GLU A 24 -5.98 29.04 -1.00
CA GLU A 24 -5.93 30.42 -1.51
C GLU A 24 -6.98 30.68 -2.59
N ALA A 25 -7.24 29.74 -3.50
CA ALA A 25 -8.31 29.86 -4.49
C ALA A 25 -9.70 29.93 -3.84
N MET A 26 -9.93 29.09 -2.81
CA MET A 26 -11.15 29.13 -1.99
C MET A 26 -11.32 30.48 -1.30
N ARG A 27 -10.24 31.05 -0.76
CA ARG A 27 -10.22 32.40 -0.15
C ARG A 27 -10.70 33.48 -1.10
N LEU A 28 -10.33 33.36 -2.37
CA LEU A 28 -10.67 34.29 -3.44
C LEU A 28 -12.03 33.99 -4.09
N GLY A 29 -12.78 32.98 -3.62
CA GLY A 29 -14.05 32.56 -4.21
C GLY A 29 -13.92 31.93 -5.60
N THR A 30 -12.71 31.51 -5.99
CA THR A 30 -12.41 30.91 -7.31
C THR A 30 -12.09 29.42 -7.23
N GLY A 31 -11.98 28.88 -6.01
CA GLY A 31 -11.75 27.46 -5.76
C GLY A 31 -13.02 26.62 -5.95
N ALA A 32 -12.84 25.34 -6.22
CA ALA A 32 -13.94 24.38 -6.26
C ALA A 32 -14.56 24.25 -4.86
N ALA A 33 -15.86 24.53 -4.76
CA ALA A 33 -16.60 24.28 -3.53
C ALA A 33 -16.51 22.79 -3.19
N PRO A 34 -16.34 22.42 -1.92
CA PRO A 34 -16.14 21.03 -1.57
C PRO A 34 -17.40 20.21 -1.86
N ALA A 35 -17.22 19.01 -2.40
CA ALA A 35 -18.31 18.12 -2.78
C ALA A 35 -19.13 17.70 -1.54
N GLY A 36 -20.16 18.48 -1.17
CA GLY A 36 -20.98 18.40 0.05
C GLY A 36 -21.07 17.05 0.77
N LEU A 37 -22.20 16.34 0.65
CA LEU A 37 -22.45 15.03 1.27
C LEU A 37 -21.49 13.92 0.80
N ALA A 38 -20.76 14.13 -0.29
CA ALA A 38 -20.09 13.07 -1.01
C ALA A 38 -18.59 13.08 -0.72
N CYS A 39 -18.19 12.40 0.35
CA CYS A 39 -16.77 12.12 0.58
C CYS A 39 -16.18 11.46 -0.66
N HIS A 40 -15.04 11.95 -1.14
CA HIS A 40 -14.37 11.34 -2.28
C HIS A 40 -14.10 9.86 -2.01
N PHE A 41 -14.51 8.97 -2.92
CA PHE A 41 -14.38 7.53 -2.71
C PHE A 41 -13.97 6.79 -3.99
N ASN A 42 -13.44 5.59 -3.79
CA ASN A 42 -13.16 4.66 -4.87
C ASN A 42 -14.39 3.76 -5.12
N PRO A 43 -15.06 3.85 -6.28
CA PRO A 43 -16.31 3.14 -6.50
C PRO A 43 -16.13 1.63 -6.74
N LEU A 44 -14.90 1.12 -6.86
CA LEU A 44 -14.65 -0.33 -6.95
C LEU A 44 -14.40 -0.96 -5.59
N SER A 45 -13.73 -0.27 -4.68
CA SER A 45 -13.43 -0.80 -3.35
C SER A 45 -14.37 -0.30 -2.26
N GLY A 46 -15.15 0.76 -2.51
CA GLY A 46 -15.91 1.49 -1.49
C GLY A 46 -15.02 2.22 -0.48
N THR A 47 -13.72 2.37 -0.76
CA THR A 47 -12.80 3.07 0.14
C THR A 47 -13.00 4.57 0.02
N VAL A 48 -13.31 5.21 1.16
CA VAL A 48 -13.36 6.68 1.28
C VAL A 48 -11.95 7.21 1.45
N TYR A 49 -11.58 8.23 0.67
CA TYR A 49 -10.32 8.95 0.83
C TYR A 49 -10.40 9.90 2.02
N GLN A 50 -9.40 9.84 2.90
CA GLN A 50 -9.37 10.56 4.18
C GLN A 50 -8.20 11.54 4.28
N GLY A 51 -8.35 12.51 5.18
CA GLY A 51 -7.31 13.45 5.56
C GLY A 51 -6.85 14.30 4.37
N ILE A 52 -5.53 14.40 4.20
CA ILE A 52 -4.91 15.23 3.17
C ILE A 52 -5.37 14.86 1.75
N ASN A 53 -5.71 13.59 1.51
CA ASN A 53 -6.18 13.13 0.21
C ASN A 53 -7.55 13.69 -0.13
N HIS A 54 -8.40 13.95 0.86
CA HIS A 54 -9.67 14.62 0.61
C HIS A 54 -9.45 16.03 0.04
N LEU A 55 -8.53 16.80 0.61
CA LEU A 55 -8.18 18.14 0.12
C LEU A 55 -7.57 18.09 -1.28
N LEU A 56 -6.66 17.16 -1.51
CA LEU A 56 -5.99 17.01 -2.81
C LEU A 56 -6.97 16.64 -3.92
N LEU A 57 -7.94 15.78 -3.63
CA LEU A 57 -8.97 15.39 -4.59
C LEU A 57 -9.95 16.54 -4.84
N ASN A 58 -10.35 17.26 -3.80
CA ASN A 58 -11.21 18.44 -3.95
C ASN A 58 -10.54 19.52 -4.81
N ALA A 59 -9.25 19.77 -4.57
CA ALA A 59 -8.43 20.71 -5.34
C ALA A 59 -8.24 20.29 -6.82
N ALA A 60 -8.43 19.01 -7.12
CA ALA A 60 -8.26 18.44 -8.44
C ALA A 60 -9.59 18.15 -9.16
N LEU A 61 -10.72 18.54 -8.57
CA LEU A 61 -12.03 18.36 -9.21
C LEU A 61 -12.06 19.07 -10.57
N PRO A 62 -12.55 18.39 -11.63
CA PRO A 62 -12.82 19.05 -12.90
C PRO A 62 -13.81 20.21 -12.72
N ALA A 63 -13.61 21.30 -13.47
CA ALA A 63 -14.50 22.46 -13.40
C ALA A 63 -15.97 22.07 -13.63
N GLY A 64 -16.86 22.47 -12.71
CA GLY A 64 -18.29 22.15 -12.76
C GLY A 64 -18.65 20.71 -12.38
N SER A 65 -17.69 19.87 -12.00
CA SER A 65 -17.96 18.51 -11.51
C SER A 65 -18.20 18.50 -10.00
N ALA A 66 -19.22 17.76 -9.58
CA ALA A 66 -19.43 17.35 -8.20
C ALA A 66 -19.31 15.82 -8.03
N ASP A 67 -18.81 15.10 -9.05
CA ASP A 67 -18.71 13.64 -8.99
C ASP A 67 -17.64 13.22 -7.96
N PRO A 68 -18.02 12.47 -6.91
CA PRO A 68 -17.11 12.10 -5.82
C PRO A 68 -16.26 10.87 -6.14
N ARG A 69 -16.49 10.20 -7.26
CA ARG A 69 -15.85 8.92 -7.59
C ARG A 69 -14.48 9.14 -8.22
N TRP A 70 -13.47 8.43 -7.71
CA TRP A 70 -12.09 8.49 -8.19
C TRP A 70 -11.52 7.10 -8.49
N LEU A 71 -10.86 6.98 -9.64
CA LEU A 71 -10.34 5.70 -10.15
C LEU A 71 -8.88 5.85 -10.61
N THR A 72 -8.05 4.84 -10.36
CA THR A 72 -6.72 4.74 -10.96
C THR A 72 -6.82 4.38 -12.45
N TRP A 73 -5.79 4.70 -13.25
CA TRP A 73 -5.72 4.21 -14.64
C TRP A 73 -5.90 2.69 -14.75
N LYS A 74 -5.25 1.92 -13.86
CA LYS A 74 -5.35 0.45 -13.82
C LYS A 74 -6.79 -0.02 -13.59
N GLN A 75 -7.52 0.67 -12.72
CA GLN A 75 -8.92 0.36 -12.46
C GLN A 75 -9.83 0.70 -13.64
N ILE A 76 -9.58 1.83 -14.32
CA ILE A 76 -10.30 2.22 -15.54
C ILE A 76 -10.07 1.18 -16.63
N ASP A 77 -8.82 0.73 -16.80
CA ASP A 77 -8.48 -0.30 -17.78
C ASP A 77 -9.14 -1.64 -17.47
N GLY A 78 -9.18 -2.04 -16.19
CA GLY A 78 -9.94 -3.21 -15.75
C GLY A 78 -11.46 -3.09 -16.00
N LEU A 79 -12.01 -1.88 -15.86
CA LEU A 79 -13.44 -1.62 -16.15
C LEU A 79 -13.78 -1.79 -17.63
N ARG A 80 -12.84 -1.58 -18.56
CA ARG A 80 -13.06 -1.80 -20.00
C ARG A 80 -13.43 -3.25 -20.34
N GLN A 81 -13.00 -4.21 -19.52
CA GLN A 81 -13.38 -5.61 -19.67
C GLN A 81 -14.86 -5.85 -19.33
N ARG A 82 -15.47 -4.97 -18.52
CA ARG A 82 -16.86 -5.11 -18.05
C ARG A 82 -17.82 -4.17 -18.79
N PHE A 83 -17.32 -3.04 -19.29
CA PHE A 83 -18.10 -2.00 -19.94
C PHE A 83 -17.39 -1.57 -21.23
N ALA A 84 -18.00 -1.85 -22.37
CA ALA A 84 -17.38 -1.68 -23.69
C ALA A 84 -16.97 -0.23 -24.02
N ASP A 85 -17.68 0.76 -23.46
CA ASP A 85 -17.51 2.18 -23.81
C ASP A 85 -16.63 2.97 -22.82
N ILE A 86 -15.94 2.30 -21.88
CA ILE A 86 -15.12 2.97 -20.88
C ILE A 86 -13.87 3.61 -21.51
N ARG A 87 -13.82 4.95 -21.47
CA ARG A 87 -12.64 5.72 -21.90
C ARG A 87 -12.50 7.04 -21.16
N LEU A 88 -11.27 7.47 -20.95
CA LEU A 88 -10.99 8.82 -20.45
C LEU A 88 -11.24 9.85 -21.55
N VAL A 89 -11.74 11.02 -21.17
CA VAL A 89 -11.83 12.18 -22.08
C VAL A 89 -10.43 12.61 -22.50
N ASN A 90 -10.31 13.11 -23.74
CA ASN A 90 -9.05 13.64 -24.23
C ASN A 90 -8.61 14.83 -23.35
N GLY A 91 -7.36 14.81 -22.88
CA GLY A 91 -6.85 15.83 -21.97
C GLY A 91 -7.24 15.65 -20.49
N ALA A 92 -7.76 14.48 -20.09
CA ALA A 92 -8.03 14.18 -18.70
C ALA A 92 -6.80 14.40 -17.81
N GLN A 93 -6.99 15.14 -16.72
CA GLN A 93 -5.94 15.48 -15.78
C GLN A 93 -6.00 14.58 -14.55
N ALA A 94 -4.87 13.99 -14.19
CA ALA A 94 -4.78 13.14 -13.01
C ALA A 94 -4.62 13.98 -11.72
N ALA A 95 -5.43 13.66 -10.72
CA ALA A 95 -5.23 14.07 -9.35
C ALA A 95 -4.10 13.26 -8.68
N LEU A 96 -3.50 13.84 -7.64
CA LEU A 96 -2.51 13.18 -6.80
C LEU A 96 -3.16 12.81 -5.47
N VAL A 97 -2.98 11.57 -5.03
CA VAL A 97 -3.15 11.16 -3.63
C VAL A 97 -1.85 10.59 -3.10
N VAL A 98 -1.66 10.64 -1.79
CA VAL A 98 -0.44 10.16 -1.12
C VAL A 98 -0.77 9.18 0.00
N PHE A 99 0.09 8.17 0.17
CA PHE A 99 -0.04 7.14 1.20
C PHE A 99 1.29 6.96 1.91
N ALA A 100 1.26 6.83 3.24
CA ALA A 100 2.42 6.44 4.03
C ALA A 100 2.59 4.91 3.94
N LEU A 101 3.77 4.45 3.53
CA LEU A 101 4.12 3.05 3.48
C LEU A 101 5.26 2.76 4.45
N PRO A 102 5.15 1.73 5.30
CA PRO A 102 6.28 1.32 6.14
C PRO A 102 7.41 0.83 5.23
N VAL A 103 8.61 1.35 5.46
CA VAL A 103 9.84 0.92 4.80
C VAL A 103 10.59 0.06 5.80
N MET A 104 10.79 -1.22 5.46
CA MET A 104 11.70 -2.05 6.23
C MET A 104 13.12 -1.52 6.01
N ARG A 105 13.78 -1.09 7.09
CA ARG A 105 15.22 -0.84 7.05
C ARG A 105 15.92 -2.17 6.79
N ALA A 106 16.78 -2.22 5.78
CA ALA A 106 17.66 -3.36 5.58
C ALA A 106 18.58 -3.50 6.82
N GLY A 107 18.45 -4.62 7.55
CA GLY A 107 19.28 -4.95 8.71
C GLY A 107 18.75 -4.52 10.10
N GLY A 108 17.51 -4.05 10.22
CA GLY A 108 16.92 -3.70 11.53
C GLY A 108 16.38 -4.90 12.30
N MET A 109 16.72 -5.01 13.59
CA MET A 109 16.13 -6.00 14.52
C MET A 109 14.61 -5.75 14.68
N PRO A 110 13.80 -6.78 15.00
CA PRO A 110 12.39 -6.60 15.25
C PRO A 110 12.19 -5.80 16.55
N GLY A 111 11.77 -4.53 16.44
CA GLY A 111 11.49 -3.68 17.59
C GLY A 111 11.71 -2.17 17.37
N ASP A 112 12.47 -1.77 16.35
CA ASP A 112 12.79 -0.36 16.11
C ASP A 112 11.83 0.34 15.13
N ASP A 113 11.53 1.61 15.46
CA ASP A 113 10.65 2.58 14.79
C ASP A 113 10.45 2.33 13.29
N ALA A 114 9.21 2.05 12.89
CA ALA A 114 8.83 1.96 11.50
C ALA A 114 9.12 3.30 10.79
N VAL A 115 10.10 3.31 9.89
CA VAL A 115 10.36 4.45 9.01
C VAL A 115 9.32 4.43 7.90
N TYR A 116 8.50 5.47 7.78
CA TYR A 116 7.49 5.57 6.73
C TYR A 116 8.02 6.37 5.53
N ALA A 117 7.76 5.89 4.32
CA ALA A 117 7.94 6.66 3.09
C ALA A 117 6.59 7.07 2.52
N LEU A 118 6.52 8.29 1.99
CA LEU A 118 5.33 8.79 1.30
C LEU A 118 5.36 8.34 -0.17
N LYS A 119 4.28 7.69 -0.63
CA LYS A 119 4.09 7.26 -2.01
C LYS A 119 2.90 7.98 -2.63
N GLY A 120 3.11 8.59 -3.79
CA GLY A 120 2.04 9.16 -4.60
C GLY A 120 1.35 8.14 -5.50
N CYS A 121 0.06 8.34 -5.74
CA CYS A 121 -0.74 7.63 -6.72
C CYS A 121 -1.56 8.63 -7.53
N SER A 122 -1.73 8.34 -8.82
CA SER A 122 -2.53 9.15 -9.75
C SER A 122 -3.94 8.60 -9.90
N LEU A 123 -4.93 9.47 -9.73
CA LEU A 123 -6.35 9.16 -9.85
C LEU A 123 -7.01 10.07 -10.87
N PHE A 124 -8.08 9.59 -11.51
CA PHE A 124 -8.92 10.36 -12.42
C PHE A 124 -10.33 10.44 -11.85
N ASN A 125 -10.95 11.60 -11.99
CA ASN A 125 -12.32 11.80 -11.54
C ASN A 125 -13.29 11.11 -12.51
N ALA A 126 -14.39 10.55 -11.99
CA ALA A 126 -15.39 9.89 -12.82
C ALA A 126 -16.03 10.80 -13.87
N ALA A 127 -16.13 12.12 -13.64
CA ALA A 127 -16.61 13.05 -14.66
C ALA A 127 -15.69 13.15 -15.89
N GLN A 128 -14.45 12.67 -15.79
CA GLN A 128 -13.50 12.58 -16.91
C GLN A 128 -13.56 11.21 -17.60
N ILE A 129 -14.44 10.30 -17.18
CA ILE A 129 -14.52 8.93 -17.71
C ILE A 129 -15.89 8.73 -18.39
N ILE A 130 -15.85 8.60 -19.71
CA ILE A 130 -17.01 8.26 -20.53
C ILE A 130 -17.37 6.79 -20.30
N GLY A 131 -18.67 6.47 -20.27
CA GLY A 131 -19.19 5.11 -20.16
C GLY A 131 -19.42 4.62 -18.73
N LEU A 132 -19.12 5.44 -17.71
CA LEU A 132 -19.49 5.11 -16.33
C LEU A 132 -21.00 5.25 -16.12
N PRO A 133 -21.62 4.36 -15.31
CA PRO A 133 -22.99 4.55 -14.87
C PRO A 133 -23.18 5.93 -14.21
N PRO A 134 -24.32 6.60 -14.44
CA PRO A 134 -24.63 7.86 -13.78
C PRO A 134 -24.71 7.65 -12.26
N LEU A 135 -24.51 8.73 -11.49
CA LEU A 135 -24.72 8.68 -10.05
C LEU A 135 -26.21 8.41 -9.77
N ALA A 136 -26.49 7.45 -8.88
CA ALA A 136 -27.80 7.31 -8.29
C ALA A 136 -28.06 8.54 -7.41
N VAL A 137 -28.92 9.44 -7.88
CA VAL A 137 -29.30 10.65 -7.15
C VAL A 137 -30.38 10.27 -6.12
N SER A 138 -30.13 10.52 -4.83
CA SER A 138 -31.20 10.56 -3.84
C SER A 138 -31.67 12.00 -3.66
N SER A 139 -32.96 12.21 -3.39
CA SER A 139 -33.54 13.53 -3.10
C SER A 139 -32.86 14.25 -1.92
N ASP A 140 -32.17 13.50 -1.05
CA ASP A 140 -31.42 14.04 0.08
C ASP A 140 -30.06 14.65 -0.31
N MET A 141 -29.54 14.30 -1.49
CA MET A 141 -28.31 14.89 -2.03
C MET A 141 -28.51 16.32 -2.53
N ASP A 142 -29.67 16.63 -3.10
CA ASP A 142 -30.05 17.99 -3.52
C ASP A 142 -30.16 18.93 -2.31
N LEU A 143 -30.57 18.41 -1.15
CA LEU A 143 -30.57 19.14 0.12
C LEU A 143 -29.16 19.57 0.53
N ALA A 144 -28.11 18.76 0.34
CA ALA A 144 -26.74 19.15 0.68
C ALA A 144 -26.09 20.09 -0.34
N ALA A 145 -26.50 20.05 -1.61
CA ALA A 145 -26.00 20.94 -2.65
C ALA A 145 -26.63 22.36 -2.59
N GLY A 146 -27.81 22.51 -1.98
CA GLY A 146 -28.63 23.73 -2.04
C GLY A 146 -28.94 24.42 -0.70
N GLY A 147 -28.10 24.26 0.34
CA GLY A 147 -28.25 24.98 1.62
C GLY A 147 -28.52 24.11 2.87
N GLY A 148 -28.68 22.80 2.72
CA GLY A 148 -28.83 21.84 3.82
C GLY A 148 -27.61 21.73 4.74
N ASN A 149 -26.43 22.14 4.25
CA ASN A 149 -25.21 22.26 5.03
C ASN A 149 -25.37 23.23 6.23
N ARG A 150 -25.95 24.41 6.00
CA ARG A 150 -26.20 25.39 7.08
C ARG A 150 -27.14 24.82 8.14
N ARG A 151 -28.21 24.14 7.70
CA ARG A 151 -29.16 23.47 8.59
C ARG A 151 -28.50 22.32 9.38
N LEU A 152 -27.59 21.56 8.76
CA LEU A 152 -26.86 20.49 9.45
C LEU A 152 -25.95 21.02 10.54
N THR A 153 -25.36 22.20 10.30
CA THR A 153 -24.54 22.91 11.28
C THR A 153 -25.35 23.32 12.48
N GLU A 154 -26.48 23.98 12.23
CA GLU A 154 -27.39 24.44 13.28
C GLU A 154 -27.90 23.25 14.10
N LEU A 155 -28.23 22.13 13.44
CA LEU A 155 -28.61 20.87 14.12
C LEU A 155 -27.47 20.26 14.93
N ALA A 156 -26.26 20.20 14.38
CA ALA A 156 -25.09 19.65 15.09
C ALA A 156 -24.72 20.49 16.32
N LEU A 157 -24.80 21.82 16.21
CA LEU A 157 -24.60 22.73 17.33
C LEU A 157 -25.70 22.56 18.39
N SER A 158 -26.96 22.45 17.96
CA SER A 158 -28.10 22.17 18.84
C SER A 158 -27.96 20.83 19.57
N ASP A 159 -27.54 19.77 18.89
CA ASP A 159 -27.32 18.44 19.48
C ASP A 159 -26.29 18.48 20.61
N LEU A 160 -25.28 19.34 20.46
CA LEU A 160 -24.20 19.53 21.42
C LEU A 160 -24.53 20.56 22.52
N GLY A 161 -25.72 21.15 22.48
CA GLY A 161 -26.15 22.19 23.43
C GLY A 161 -25.39 23.51 23.29
N TRP A 162 -24.81 23.77 22.11
CA TRP A 162 -24.03 24.98 21.85
C TRP A 162 -24.84 26.01 21.07
N THR A 163 -25.06 27.18 21.68
CA THR A 163 -25.88 28.26 21.11
C THR A 163 -25.05 29.37 20.45
N ASP A 164 -23.75 29.46 20.74
CA ASP A 164 -22.85 30.49 20.20
C ASP A 164 -22.05 29.98 18.99
N GLY A 165 -22.69 30.00 17.81
CA GLY A 165 -22.14 29.54 16.53
C GLY A 165 -20.68 29.96 16.18
N PRO A 166 -20.22 31.21 16.42
CA PRO A 166 -18.89 31.63 15.96
C PRO A 166 -17.71 31.11 16.81
N ASN A 167 -17.92 30.68 18.06
CA ASN A 167 -16.82 30.31 18.98
C ASN A 167 -16.63 28.79 19.19
N VAL A 168 -17.57 27.99 18.68
CA VAL A 168 -17.62 26.55 18.94
C VAL A 168 -16.45 25.78 18.33
N PHE A 169 -16.11 26.04 17.07
CA PHE A 169 -15.10 25.25 16.38
C PHE A 169 -13.66 25.53 16.84
N PRO A 170 -13.24 26.79 17.11
CA PRO A 170 -11.94 27.04 17.73
C PRO A 170 -11.79 26.37 19.10
N ALA A 171 -12.88 26.25 19.87
CA ALA A 171 -12.89 25.52 21.13
C ALA A 171 -12.84 24.00 20.91
N LEU A 172 -13.56 23.48 19.92
CA LEU A 172 -13.54 22.06 19.55
C LEU A 172 -12.17 21.61 19.02
N ALA A 173 -11.57 22.45 18.17
CA ALA A 173 -10.22 22.29 17.65
C ALA A 173 -9.20 22.23 18.79
N ARG A 174 -9.24 23.21 19.71
CA ARG A 174 -8.42 23.22 20.93
C ARG A 174 -8.60 21.95 21.76
N HIS A 175 -9.84 21.55 22.00
CA HIS A 175 -10.16 20.33 22.76
C HIS A 175 -9.65 19.05 22.10
N CYS A 176 -9.69 18.96 20.76
CA CYS A 176 -9.26 17.77 20.03
C CYS A 176 -7.74 17.71 19.79
N LEU A 177 -7.02 18.83 19.89
CA LEU A 177 -5.62 18.93 19.45
C LEU A 177 -4.58 19.04 20.57
N GLU A 178 -4.99 19.26 21.82
CA GLU A 178 -4.10 19.56 22.95
C GLU A 178 -3.27 20.86 22.76
N ASP A 179 -3.00 21.57 23.86
CA ASP A 179 -2.76 23.03 23.95
C ASP A 179 -1.58 23.65 23.17
N ALA A 180 -0.70 22.89 22.51
CA ALA A 180 0.66 23.38 22.21
C ALA A 180 0.93 23.98 20.79
N ALA A 181 -0.05 24.12 19.90
CA ALA A 181 0.21 24.44 18.47
C ALA A 181 -0.60 25.61 17.87
N LEU A 182 -1.08 26.56 18.67
CA LEU A 182 -2.17 27.44 18.24
C LEU A 182 -1.91 28.92 18.48
N ASP A 183 -1.13 29.54 17.61
CA ASP A 183 -1.35 30.93 17.19
C ASP A 183 -1.42 31.04 15.66
N GLU A 184 -0.56 30.34 14.90
CA GLU A 184 -0.64 30.25 13.43
C GLU A 184 -1.31 28.95 12.92
N GLY A 185 -1.08 27.82 13.60
CA GLY A 185 -1.70 26.53 13.29
C GLY A 185 -3.23 26.54 13.39
N ALA A 186 -3.79 27.43 14.22
CA ALA A 186 -5.24 27.61 14.38
C ALA A 186 -5.91 28.14 13.11
N VAL A 187 -5.23 29.08 12.42
CA VAL A 187 -5.72 29.68 11.18
C VAL A 187 -5.66 28.66 10.05
N LEU A 188 -4.56 27.91 9.93
CA LEU A 188 -4.42 26.84 8.94
C LEU A 188 -5.45 25.74 9.16
N LEU A 189 -5.63 25.31 10.40
CA LEU A 189 -6.64 24.32 10.77
C LEU A 189 -8.05 24.80 10.45
N SER A 190 -8.41 26.04 10.78
CA SER A 190 -9.73 26.59 10.46
C SER A 190 -10.00 26.59 8.95
N ARG A 191 -8.98 26.89 8.12
CA ARG A 191 -9.10 26.83 6.66
C ARG A 191 -9.23 25.40 6.13
N VAL A 192 -8.43 24.48 6.65
CA VAL A 192 -8.51 23.06 6.29
C VAL A 192 -9.86 22.48 6.71
N ALA A 193 -10.33 22.83 7.91
CA ALA A 193 -11.65 22.49 8.42
C ALA A 193 -12.75 23.04 7.52
N SER A 194 -12.70 24.32 7.13
CA SER A 194 -13.69 24.93 6.22
C SER A 194 -13.78 24.21 4.87
N SER A 195 -12.65 23.69 4.37
CA SER A 195 -12.58 22.95 3.11
C SER A 195 -13.05 21.48 3.25
N MET A 196 -12.75 20.82 4.37
CA MET A 196 -13.12 19.41 4.60
C MET A 196 -14.50 19.23 5.25
N LEU A 197 -14.97 20.25 5.97
CA LEU A 197 -16.25 20.33 6.67
C LEU A 197 -17.12 21.40 6.01
N SER A 198 -17.15 21.44 4.68
CA SER A 198 -17.93 22.41 3.91
C SER A 198 -19.43 22.39 4.18
N TRP A 199 -19.89 21.35 4.88
CA TRP A 199 -21.22 21.22 5.44
C TRP A 199 -21.41 21.99 6.76
N LEU A 200 -20.43 22.79 7.19
CA LEU A 200 -20.43 23.65 8.37
C LEU A 200 -20.12 25.12 8.01
N PRO A 201 -21.02 25.88 7.35
CA PRO A 201 -20.69 27.14 6.68
C PRO A 201 -20.38 28.33 7.60
N GLY A 202 -20.53 28.21 8.94
CA GLY A 202 -20.16 29.26 9.90
C GLY A 202 -18.65 29.42 10.16
N LEU A 203 -17.81 28.55 9.59
CA LEU A 203 -16.36 28.52 9.80
C LEU A 203 -15.58 29.64 9.09
N ALA A 204 -16.08 30.13 7.95
CA ALA A 204 -15.36 31.10 7.13
C ALA A 204 -15.33 32.52 7.71
N GLU A 205 -16.32 32.86 8.55
CA GLU A 205 -16.55 34.23 9.03
C GLU A 205 -15.86 34.54 10.37
N ALA A 206 -15.45 33.53 11.15
CA ALA A 206 -14.98 33.71 12.54
C ALA A 206 -13.46 33.69 12.74
N ALA A 207 -12.65 33.39 11.72
CA ALA A 207 -11.19 33.38 11.84
C ALA A 207 -10.58 34.69 11.32
N PRO A 208 -9.78 35.44 12.11
CA PRO A 208 -8.96 36.51 11.54
C PRO A 208 -8.03 35.87 10.51
N MET A 209 -8.28 36.18 9.24
CA MET A 209 -7.58 35.58 8.11
C MET A 209 -6.16 36.13 7.99
N ALA A 210 -5.27 35.75 8.92
CA ALA A 210 -3.86 36.08 8.83
C ALA A 210 -3.26 35.50 7.54
N ARG A 211 -2.42 36.28 6.85
CA ARG A 211 -1.68 35.79 5.69
C ARG A 211 -0.85 34.58 6.13
N ILE A 212 -0.80 33.53 5.32
CA ILE A 212 0.30 32.56 5.41
C ILE A 212 1.50 33.30 4.81
N SER A 213 2.09 34.23 5.55
CA SER A 213 3.36 34.84 5.16
C SER A 213 4.42 33.77 5.33
N GLY A 214 4.89 33.22 4.21
CA GLY A 214 5.97 32.24 4.17
C GLY A 214 7.34 32.82 4.55
N HIS A 215 7.40 33.81 5.43
CA HIS A 215 8.63 34.37 5.99
C HIS A 215 8.48 34.43 7.50
N ASP A 216 9.37 33.69 8.16
CA ASP A 216 9.63 33.64 9.60
C ASP A 216 8.67 32.76 10.44
N GLY A 217 8.98 31.47 10.52
CA GLY A 217 8.55 30.62 11.66
C GLY A 217 7.94 29.26 11.31
N ALA A 218 8.78 28.22 11.31
CA ALA A 218 8.49 26.87 11.82
C ALA A 218 7.24 26.03 11.42
N GLU A 219 6.36 26.40 10.49
CA GLU A 219 5.29 25.48 10.04
C GLU A 219 5.36 25.11 8.56
N GLY A 220 6.24 24.15 8.24
CA GLY A 220 6.42 23.57 6.91
C GLY A 220 5.31 22.59 6.48
N PRO A 221 5.53 21.81 5.40
CA PRO A 221 4.60 20.81 4.86
C PRO A 221 3.83 19.97 5.88
N LEU A 222 4.49 19.60 6.97
CA LEU A 222 3.95 18.76 8.04
C LEU A 222 2.73 19.39 8.75
N ALA A 223 2.65 20.72 8.86
CA ALA A 223 1.52 21.39 9.50
C ALA A 223 0.20 21.15 8.76
N ILE A 224 0.23 21.12 7.42
CA ILE A 224 -0.94 20.80 6.60
C ILE A 224 -1.41 19.36 6.81
N PHE A 225 -0.48 18.40 6.91
CA PHE A 225 -0.84 17.01 7.21
C PHE A 225 -1.44 16.86 8.61
N ARG A 226 -0.86 17.53 9.62
CA ARG A 226 -1.39 17.55 10.99
C ARG A 226 -2.78 18.17 11.05
N ALA A 227 -2.99 19.30 10.38
CA ALA A 227 -4.28 19.96 10.29
C ALA A 227 -5.34 19.07 9.61
N ALA A 228 -5.00 18.42 8.49
CA ALA A 228 -5.93 17.51 7.82
C ALA A 228 -6.29 16.30 8.71
N HIS A 229 -5.31 15.75 9.45
CA HIS A 229 -5.57 14.66 10.40
C HIS A 229 -6.44 15.09 11.58
N ALA A 230 -6.20 16.29 12.12
CA ALA A 230 -6.99 16.88 13.19
C ALA A 230 -8.48 17.03 12.81
N VAL A 231 -8.74 17.46 11.58
CA VAL A 231 -10.11 17.60 11.07
C VAL A 231 -10.83 16.26 10.98
N GLU A 232 -10.14 15.17 10.60
CA GLU A 232 -10.73 13.82 10.63
C GLU A 232 -11.07 13.38 12.06
N ARG A 233 -10.25 13.72 13.05
CA ARG A 233 -10.55 13.43 14.47
C ARG A 233 -11.78 14.19 14.94
N VAL A 234 -11.88 15.47 14.58
CA VAL A 234 -13.04 16.33 14.86
C VAL A 234 -14.30 15.74 14.22
N ARG A 235 -14.24 15.40 12.93
CA ARG A 235 -15.35 14.77 12.21
C ARG A 235 -15.80 13.48 12.90
N ALA A 236 -14.87 12.59 13.23
CA ALA A 236 -15.18 11.33 13.90
C ALA A 236 -15.78 11.55 15.30
N TRP A 237 -15.33 12.58 16.03
CA TRP A 237 -15.93 12.98 17.29
C TRP A 237 -17.37 13.47 17.09
N LEU A 238 -17.59 14.38 16.14
CA LEU A 238 -18.93 14.88 15.82
C LEU A 238 -19.88 13.75 15.41
N GLY A 239 -19.44 12.81 14.59
CA GLY A 239 -20.25 11.65 14.19
C GLY A 239 -20.66 10.73 15.35
N ARG A 240 -19.90 10.72 16.46
CA ARG A 240 -20.25 9.98 17.69
C ARG A 240 -21.17 10.75 18.62
N HIS A 241 -21.08 12.08 18.62
CA HIS A 241 -21.71 12.94 19.64
C HIS A 241 -22.88 13.78 19.12
N SER A 242 -23.04 13.95 17.81
CA SER A 242 -24.21 14.58 17.20
C SER A 242 -25.03 13.56 16.40
N PRO A 243 -26.28 13.28 16.81
CA PRO A 243 -27.23 12.51 16.02
C PRO A 243 -27.42 13.02 14.59
N ALA A 244 -27.44 14.35 14.38
CA ALA A 244 -27.56 14.94 13.05
C ALA A 244 -26.35 14.61 12.15
N VAL A 245 -25.13 14.74 12.67
CA VAL A 245 -23.91 14.36 11.93
C VAL A 245 -23.87 12.85 11.69
N SER A 246 -24.25 12.03 12.67
CA SER A 246 -24.32 10.57 12.51
C SER A 246 -25.32 10.16 11.43
N ALA A 247 -26.50 10.80 11.38
CA ALA A 247 -27.48 10.57 10.34
C ALA A 247 -26.96 10.99 8.96
N PHE A 248 -26.26 12.13 8.87
CA PHE A 248 -25.62 12.60 7.66
C PHE A 248 -24.57 11.62 7.14
N GLU A 249 -23.69 11.12 8.00
CA GLU A 249 -22.68 10.12 7.63
C GLU A 249 -23.30 8.80 7.17
N ARG A 250 -24.43 8.38 7.77
CA ARG A 250 -25.19 7.22 7.30
C ARG A 250 -25.76 7.43 5.89
N ALA A 251 -26.37 8.58 5.63
CA ALA A 251 -26.87 8.92 4.30
C ALA A 251 -25.74 8.95 3.25
N GLY A 252 -24.57 9.52 3.59
CA GLY A 252 -23.38 9.49 2.73
C GLY A 252 -22.88 8.07 2.44
N ASN A 253 -22.89 7.19 3.45
CA ASN A 253 -22.51 5.78 3.28
C ASN A 253 -23.51 5.00 2.42
N GLU A 254 -24.81 5.25 2.56
CA GLU A 254 -25.85 4.65 1.72
C GLU A 254 -25.73 5.12 0.27
N PHE A 255 -25.51 6.42 0.05
CA PHE A 255 -25.20 6.98 -1.26
C PHE A 255 -23.97 6.30 -1.88
N MET A 256 -22.88 6.15 -1.12
CA MET A 256 -21.68 5.47 -1.61
C MET A 256 -22.00 4.02 -2.02
N LYS A 257 -22.70 3.27 -1.18
CA LYS A 257 -23.09 1.87 -1.45
C LYS A 257 -23.95 1.75 -2.71
N ALA A 258 -24.88 2.67 -2.93
CA ALA A 258 -25.72 2.71 -4.12
C ALA A 258 -24.92 3.02 -5.40
N ASN A 259 -23.72 3.60 -5.27
CA ASN A 259 -22.87 4.05 -6.37
C ASN A 259 -21.59 3.21 -6.55
N LEU A 260 -21.53 2.01 -5.95
CA LEU A 260 -20.43 1.07 -6.19
C LEU A 260 -20.55 0.40 -7.57
N LEU A 261 -19.42 0.29 -8.27
CA LEU A 261 -19.30 -0.36 -9.58
C LEU A 261 -18.91 -1.84 -9.47
N ALA A 262 -18.54 -2.27 -8.27
CA ALA A 262 -18.26 -3.66 -7.94
C ALA A 262 -18.83 -3.98 -6.56
N ASP A 263 -19.19 -5.23 -6.33
CA ASP A 263 -19.49 -5.70 -4.98
C ASP A 263 -18.19 -5.68 -4.16
N PRO A 264 -18.09 -4.83 -3.13
CA PRO A 264 -16.86 -4.67 -2.35
C PRO A 264 -16.50 -5.96 -1.60
N SER A 265 -17.46 -6.84 -1.33
CA SER A 265 -17.20 -8.15 -0.72
C SER A 265 -16.45 -9.09 -1.68
N LEU A 266 -16.76 -9.01 -2.97
CA LEU A 266 -16.11 -9.80 -4.02
C LEU A 266 -14.71 -9.27 -4.32
N GLU A 267 -14.53 -7.95 -4.41
CA GLU A 267 -13.22 -7.35 -4.64
C GLU A 267 -12.30 -7.46 -3.42
N ALA A 268 -12.82 -7.32 -2.19
CA ALA A 268 -12.06 -7.61 -0.97
C ALA A 268 -11.62 -9.08 -0.93
N ARG A 269 -12.48 -10.02 -1.32
CA ARG A 269 -12.11 -11.45 -1.46
C ARG A 269 -11.04 -11.66 -2.52
N LYS A 270 -11.15 -11.04 -3.70
CA LYS A 270 -10.11 -11.13 -4.74
C LYS A 270 -8.78 -10.55 -4.28
N LEU A 271 -8.81 -9.42 -3.56
CA LEU A 271 -7.61 -8.75 -3.07
C LEU A 271 -6.96 -9.54 -1.92
N ALA A 272 -7.77 -10.16 -1.06
CA ALA A 272 -7.30 -11.11 -0.05
C ALA A 272 -6.66 -12.35 -0.69
N LEU A 273 -7.31 -12.96 -1.69
CA LEU A 273 -6.76 -14.07 -2.46
C LEU A 273 -5.48 -13.70 -3.20
N ALA A 274 -5.41 -12.50 -3.78
CA ALA A 274 -4.21 -12.01 -4.45
C ALA A 274 -3.06 -11.74 -3.46
N ALA A 275 -3.36 -11.19 -2.27
CA ALA A 275 -2.39 -10.99 -1.21
C ALA A 275 -1.86 -12.32 -0.65
N GLU A 276 -2.74 -13.30 -0.52
CA GLU A 276 -2.40 -14.66 -0.11
C GLU A 276 -1.53 -15.36 -1.17
N ALA A 277 -1.91 -15.29 -2.44
CA ALA A 277 -1.09 -15.78 -3.56
C ALA A 277 0.29 -15.10 -3.62
N ALA A 278 0.36 -13.79 -3.37
CA ALA A 278 1.63 -13.07 -3.30
C ALA A 278 2.51 -13.53 -2.12
N ARG A 279 1.90 -13.83 -0.96
CA ARG A 279 2.62 -14.40 0.18
C ARG A 279 3.18 -15.79 -0.14
N PHE A 280 2.40 -16.66 -0.78
CA PHE A 280 2.89 -17.97 -1.20
C PHE A 280 4.01 -17.85 -2.24
N ALA A 281 3.88 -16.96 -3.24
CA ALA A 281 4.94 -16.70 -4.21
C ALA A 281 6.24 -16.22 -3.55
N ALA A 282 6.15 -15.31 -2.57
CA ALA A 282 7.31 -14.83 -1.81
C ALA A 282 7.96 -15.95 -0.98
N ARG A 283 7.17 -16.80 -0.32
CA ARG A 283 7.67 -17.95 0.44
C ARG A 283 8.37 -18.97 -0.45
N ARG A 284 7.78 -19.32 -1.61
CA ARG A 284 8.40 -20.18 -2.61
C ARG A 284 9.75 -19.61 -3.07
N GLY A 285 9.81 -18.29 -3.32
CA GLY A 285 11.06 -17.61 -3.69
C GLY A 285 12.13 -17.69 -2.60
N ALA A 286 11.75 -17.48 -1.34
CA ALA A 286 12.68 -17.60 -0.20
C ALA A 286 13.20 -19.03 -0.03
N LEU A 287 12.32 -20.03 -0.10
CA LEU A 287 12.68 -21.44 -0.01
C LEU A 287 13.60 -21.88 -1.16
N TRP A 288 13.32 -21.42 -2.39
CA TRP A 288 14.20 -21.69 -3.53
C TRP A 288 15.59 -21.05 -3.35
N MET A 289 15.65 -19.85 -2.78
CA MET A 289 16.92 -19.21 -2.47
C MET A 289 17.72 -20.01 -1.43
N GLU A 290 17.05 -20.51 -0.38
CA GLU A 290 17.67 -21.37 0.63
C GLU A 290 18.20 -22.68 0.00
N VAL A 291 17.41 -23.33 -0.86
CA VAL A 291 17.82 -24.53 -1.60
C VAL A 291 19.02 -24.25 -2.51
N SER A 292 19.05 -23.11 -3.19
CA SER A 292 20.16 -22.72 -4.07
C SER A 292 21.45 -22.40 -3.29
N MET A 293 21.31 -21.99 -2.03
CA MET A 293 22.40 -21.65 -1.12
C MET A 293 22.92 -22.85 -0.33
N LEU A 294 22.23 -23.99 -0.35
CA LEU A 294 22.67 -25.21 0.33
C LEU A 294 24.02 -25.65 -0.26
N ALA A 295 25.07 -25.64 0.54
CA ALA A 295 26.40 -25.96 0.03
C ALA A 295 26.49 -27.43 -0.39
N ILE A 296 27.25 -27.73 -1.45
CA ILE A 296 27.49 -29.13 -1.89
C ILE A 296 28.06 -29.95 -0.71
N ALA A 297 29.02 -29.41 0.03
CA ALA A 297 29.59 -30.08 1.20
C ALA A 297 28.55 -30.42 2.30
N GLU A 298 27.55 -29.56 2.48
CA GLU A 298 26.46 -29.79 3.41
C GLU A 298 25.52 -30.91 2.92
N SER A 299 25.25 -30.95 1.61
CA SER A 299 24.50 -32.04 0.97
C SER A 299 25.22 -33.39 1.06
N THR A 300 26.55 -33.40 0.96
CA THR A 300 27.38 -34.60 1.18
C THR A 300 27.22 -35.12 2.60
N GLN A 301 27.29 -34.23 3.60
CA GLN A 301 27.13 -34.61 5.01
C GLN A 301 25.74 -35.20 5.28
N LEU A 302 24.69 -34.61 4.72
CA LEU A 302 23.33 -35.13 4.83
C LEU A 302 23.18 -36.50 4.17
N THR A 303 23.78 -36.70 3.00
CA THR A 303 23.78 -37.98 2.28
C THR A 303 24.51 -39.06 3.08
N ALA A 304 25.68 -38.72 3.64
CA ALA A 304 26.46 -39.60 4.51
C ALA A 304 25.65 -39.98 5.76
N SER A 305 24.94 -39.03 6.37
CA SER A 305 24.06 -39.30 7.52
C SER A 305 22.88 -40.19 7.15
N HIS A 306 22.35 -40.09 5.94
CA HIS A 306 21.17 -40.84 5.51
C HIS A 306 21.49 -42.28 5.13
N PHE A 307 22.61 -42.52 4.43
CA PHE A 307 23.00 -43.84 3.91
C PHE A 307 24.15 -44.51 4.65
N GLY A 308 24.82 -43.80 5.58
CA GLY A 308 25.98 -44.31 6.30
C GLY A 308 27.26 -44.39 5.46
N SER A 309 27.36 -43.66 4.35
CA SER A 309 28.53 -43.68 3.46
C SER A 309 29.65 -42.80 3.98
N GLN A 310 30.90 -43.30 3.98
CA GLN A 310 32.08 -42.51 4.29
C GLN A 310 32.69 -41.95 3.01
N GLU A 311 32.42 -40.67 2.77
CA GLU A 311 32.96 -39.84 1.68
C GLU A 311 32.34 -40.13 0.30
N LEU A 312 32.16 -39.13 -0.56
CA LEU A 312 31.68 -39.28 -1.96
C LEU A 312 32.74 -38.74 -2.93
N LEU A 313 32.82 -39.26 -4.16
CA LEU A 313 33.66 -38.62 -5.17
C LEU A 313 33.01 -37.29 -5.62
N PRO A 314 33.79 -36.25 -5.94
CA PRO A 314 33.24 -34.94 -6.34
C PRO A 314 32.25 -35.00 -7.51
N GLU A 315 32.44 -35.95 -8.44
CA GLU A 315 31.54 -36.12 -9.58
C GLU A 315 30.17 -36.66 -9.16
N THR A 316 30.14 -37.55 -8.16
CA THR A 316 28.90 -38.12 -7.62
C THR A 316 28.17 -37.10 -6.75
N GLU A 317 28.90 -36.29 -5.99
CA GLU A 317 28.33 -35.17 -5.21
C GLU A 317 27.64 -34.16 -6.11
N ALA A 318 28.31 -33.74 -7.20
CA ALA A 318 27.76 -32.80 -8.17
C ALA A 318 26.51 -33.36 -8.87
N GLU A 319 26.49 -34.65 -9.22
CA GLU A 319 25.33 -35.28 -9.86
C GLU A 319 24.13 -35.36 -8.91
N LEU A 320 24.34 -35.81 -7.66
CA LEU A 320 23.27 -35.88 -6.66
C LEU A 320 22.70 -34.50 -6.35
N TYR A 321 23.59 -33.51 -6.17
CA TYR A 321 23.20 -32.13 -5.90
C TYR A 321 22.42 -31.52 -7.08
N GLY A 322 22.85 -31.76 -8.33
CA GLY A 322 22.13 -31.32 -9.52
C GLY A 322 20.71 -31.89 -9.60
N ARG A 323 20.55 -33.19 -9.32
CA ARG A 323 19.23 -33.84 -9.29
C ARG A 323 18.33 -33.31 -8.19
N PHE A 324 18.89 -33.04 -7.01
CA PHE A 324 18.16 -32.38 -5.92
C PHE A 324 17.67 -30.99 -6.35
N GLN A 325 18.52 -30.17 -6.95
CA GLN A 325 18.15 -28.82 -7.41
C GLN A 325 16.97 -28.87 -8.40
N ASP A 326 16.99 -29.81 -9.34
CA ASP A 326 15.91 -29.97 -10.33
C ASP A 326 14.62 -30.53 -9.74
N TRP A 327 14.71 -31.47 -8.79
CA TRP A 327 13.56 -31.97 -8.04
C TRP A 327 12.93 -30.85 -7.19
N ALA A 328 13.73 -30.16 -6.39
CA ALA A 328 13.28 -29.09 -5.50
C ALA A 328 12.65 -27.93 -6.29
N ARG A 329 13.25 -27.52 -7.42
CA ARG A 329 12.70 -26.47 -8.29
C ARG A 329 11.28 -26.81 -8.75
N ARG A 330 11.07 -28.03 -9.25
CA ARG A 330 9.76 -28.48 -9.75
C ARG A 330 8.73 -28.50 -8.63
N SER A 331 9.07 -29.07 -7.47
CA SER A 331 8.14 -29.21 -6.34
C SER A 331 7.78 -27.85 -5.71
N ILE A 332 8.74 -26.93 -5.59
CA ILE A 332 8.51 -25.56 -5.08
C ILE A 332 7.65 -24.76 -6.07
N GLN A 333 7.92 -24.83 -7.37
CA GLN A 333 7.13 -24.13 -8.39
C GLN A 333 5.70 -24.64 -8.47
N ALA A 334 5.49 -25.95 -8.30
CA ALA A 334 4.17 -26.58 -8.23
C ALA A 334 3.38 -26.21 -6.96
N GLY A 335 4.03 -25.62 -5.95
CA GLY A 335 3.38 -25.22 -4.70
C GLY A 335 3.16 -26.36 -3.72
N ALA A 336 3.93 -27.44 -3.82
CA ALA A 336 3.80 -28.61 -2.94
C ALA A 336 3.95 -28.28 -1.44
N TYR A 337 4.52 -27.11 -1.11
CA TYR A 337 4.92 -26.72 0.25
C TYR A 337 4.28 -25.41 0.75
N ASP A 338 3.27 -24.87 0.07
CA ASP A 338 2.69 -23.56 0.40
C ASP A 338 2.16 -23.43 1.84
N GLY A 339 1.71 -24.54 2.42
CA GLY A 339 1.20 -24.61 3.80
C GLY A 339 2.21 -25.07 4.85
N LEU A 340 3.46 -25.36 4.48
CA LEU A 340 4.45 -25.98 5.35
C LEU A 340 5.62 -25.03 5.62
N SER A 341 6.13 -25.06 6.86
CA SER A 341 7.38 -24.39 7.21
C SER A 341 8.51 -25.40 7.03
N VAL A 342 9.10 -25.43 5.83
CA VAL A 342 10.14 -26.40 5.45
C VAL A 342 11.43 -25.66 5.15
N THR A 343 12.56 -26.23 5.57
CA THR A 343 13.92 -25.76 5.29
C THR A 343 14.56 -26.51 4.13
N ALA A 344 15.65 -25.99 3.58
CA ALA A 344 16.40 -26.66 2.50
C ALA A 344 16.97 -28.02 2.93
N ARG A 345 17.36 -28.17 4.21
CA ARG A 345 17.86 -29.44 4.77
C ARG A 345 16.77 -30.49 4.83
N GLU A 346 15.57 -30.11 5.26
CA GLU A 346 14.42 -31.02 5.33
C GLU A 346 14.00 -31.46 3.93
N LEU A 347 13.98 -30.53 2.95
CA LEU A 347 13.73 -30.86 1.55
C LEU A 347 14.76 -31.84 0.99
N PHE A 348 16.04 -31.68 1.33
CA PHE A 348 17.08 -32.60 0.90
C PHE A 348 16.87 -34.00 1.50
N GLY A 349 16.48 -34.07 2.79
CA GLY A 349 16.10 -35.34 3.42
C GLY A 349 14.91 -36.01 2.75
N TRP A 350 13.88 -35.24 2.36
CA TRP A 350 12.72 -35.76 1.63
C TRP A 350 13.09 -36.23 0.23
N PHE A 351 13.93 -35.49 -0.47
CA PHE A 351 14.49 -35.91 -1.76
C PHE A 351 15.19 -37.26 -1.64
N LEU A 352 16.05 -37.45 -0.63
CA LEU A 352 16.74 -38.73 -0.44
C LEU A 352 15.80 -39.89 -0.13
N ALA A 353 14.70 -39.62 0.59
CA ALA A 353 13.70 -40.64 0.88
C ALA A 353 12.82 -40.99 -0.34
N GLU A 354 12.47 -40.00 -1.15
CA GLU A 354 11.63 -40.18 -2.34
C GLU A 354 12.41 -40.80 -3.51
N GLU A 355 13.64 -40.36 -3.71
CA GLU A 355 14.55 -40.81 -4.78
C GLU A 355 15.60 -41.81 -4.27
N GLU A 356 15.26 -42.56 -3.23
CA GLU A 356 16.21 -43.43 -2.51
C GLU A 356 16.89 -44.46 -3.42
N GLY A 357 16.13 -45.06 -4.34
CA GLY A 357 16.67 -46.03 -5.31
C GLY A 357 17.74 -45.42 -6.21
N MET A 358 17.47 -44.21 -6.72
CA MET A 358 18.40 -43.46 -7.57
C MET A 358 19.67 -43.09 -6.80
N ALA A 359 19.52 -42.59 -5.57
CA ALA A 359 20.65 -42.24 -4.72
C ALA A 359 21.52 -43.47 -4.42
N ARG A 360 20.92 -44.62 -4.06
CA ARG A 360 21.65 -45.87 -3.80
C ARG A 360 22.42 -46.38 -5.02
N ASP A 361 21.86 -46.24 -6.23
CA ASP A 361 22.54 -46.65 -7.45
C ASP A 361 23.75 -45.75 -7.77
N LEU A 362 23.63 -44.45 -7.55
CA LEU A 362 24.78 -43.53 -7.63
C LEU A 362 25.88 -43.89 -6.63
N LEU A 363 25.51 -44.22 -5.39
CA LEU A 363 26.47 -44.65 -4.36
C LEU A 363 27.20 -45.95 -4.74
N ARG A 364 26.49 -46.94 -5.32
CA ARG A 364 27.11 -48.19 -5.80
C ARG A 364 28.10 -47.95 -6.94
N LEU A 365 27.77 -47.02 -7.86
CA LEU A 365 28.66 -46.61 -8.94
C LEU A 365 29.90 -45.89 -8.40
N ASP A 366 29.73 -45.03 -7.39
CA ASP A 366 30.80 -44.32 -6.70
C ASP A 366 31.80 -45.30 -6.06
N ASP A 367 31.31 -46.27 -5.30
CA ASP A 367 32.13 -47.34 -4.71
C ASP A 367 32.92 -48.12 -5.77
N SER A 368 32.27 -48.44 -6.89
CA SER A 368 32.90 -49.14 -8.01
C SER A 368 33.99 -48.31 -8.69
N ARG A 369 33.80 -46.98 -8.78
CA ARG A 369 34.80 -46.04 -9.31
C ARG A 369 35.97 -45.89 -8.33
N ARG A 370 35.71 -45.77 -7.03
CA ARG A 370 36.73 -45.70 -5.97
C ARG A 370 37.62 -46.94 -5.92
N ARG A 371 37.02 -48.13 -6.03
CA ARG A 371 37.79 -49.39 -6.09
C ARG A 371 38.72 -49.42 -7.30
N ARG A 372 38.24 -48.99 -8.47
CA ARG A 372 39.05 -48.88 -9.69
C ARG A 372 40.19 -47.87 -9.55
N ARG A 373 39.92 -46.67 -9.01
CA ARG A 373 40.95 -45.65 -8.74
C ARG A 373 42.03 -46.18 -7.79
N ARG A 374 41.64 -46.83 -6.68
CA ARG A 374 42.59 -47.45 -5.75
C ARG A 374 43.44 -48.56 -6.38
N ALA A 375 42.83 -49.42 -7.20
CA ALA A 375 43.55 -50.47 -7.91
C ALA A 375 44.57 -49.89 -8.92
N ALA A 376 44.18 -48.85 -9.67
CA ALA A 376 45.07 -48.16 -10.60
C ALA A 376 46.25 -47.49 -9.89
N SER A 377 46.00 -46.76 -8.80
CA SER A 377 47.07 -46.13 -8.01
C SER A 377 48.01 -47.15 -7.35
N ALA A 378 47.52 -48.33 -6.96
CA ALA A 378 48.36 -49.40 -6.42
C ALA A 378 49.28 -50.01 -7.50
N ILE A 379 48.83 -50.08 -8.75
CA ILE A 379 49.64 -50.52 -9.89
C ILE A 379 50.74 -49.50 -10.22
N ASP A 380 50.42 -48.21 -10.21
CA ASP A 380 51.41 -47.15 -10.44
C ASP A 380 52.48 -47.09 -9.33
N MET A 381 52.10 -47.30 -8.06
CA MET A 381 53.07 -47.34 -6.95
C MET A 381 53.90 -48.62 -6.90
N ALA A 382 53.44 -49.72 -7.51
CA ALA A 382 54.21 -50.96 -7.63
C ALA A 382 55.24 -50.94 -8.78
N MET A 383 55.24 -49.88 -9.61
CA MET A 383 56.13 -49.71 -10.76
C MET A 383 57.07 -48.48 -10.69
N PRO A 384 57.83 -48.19 -9.60
CA PRO A 384 58.82 -47.10 -9.63
C PRO A 384 60.09 -47.43 -10.43
N GLY A 385 60.25 -48.67 -10.95
CA GLY A 385 61.55 -49.19 -11.42
C GLY A 385 61.72 -49.48 -12.91
N LEU A 386 60.69 -49.33 -13.75
CA LEU A 386 60.77 -49.72 -15.18
C LEU A 386 60.95 -48.55 -16.16
N ALA A 387 60.92 -47.29 -15.69
CA ALA A 387 61.16 -46.11 -16.52
C ALA A 387 62.63 -45.63 -16.53
N ALA A 388 63.54 -46.30 -15.81
CA ALA A 388 64.97 -45.97 -15.78
C ALA A 388 65.85 -46.95 -16.58
N ALA A 389 65.26 -47.89 -17.32
CA ALA A 389 65.95 -48.82 -18.21
C ALA A 389 65.27 -48.81 -19.58
N GLY A 390 65.53 -47.76 -20.35
CA GLY A 390 65.14 -47.60 -21.75
C GLY A 390 66.02 -46.58 -22.42
#